data_AF-A0A7X9G8Z6-F1
#
_entry.id   AF-A0A7X9G8Z6-F1
#
_cell.length_a   1.000
_cell.length_b   1.000
_cell.length_c   1.000
_cell.angle_alpha   90.00
_cell.angle_beta   90.00
_cell.angle_gamma   90.00
#
_symmetry.space_group_name_H-M   'P 1'
#
loop_
_entity.id
_entity.type
_entity.pdbx_description
1 polymer ?
#
loop_
_entity_poly.entity_id
_entity_poly.type
_entity_poly.pdbx_seq_one_letter_code
_entity_poly.pdbx_strand_id
1 'polypeptide(L)'
;AAIGVACHEAGHALQHADNYAWLGLRTSLVPLASFGSNFSYILFFIGLFLRSMLMVKMGLILFAAAVLFTIVTLPVEWNASARAKEAMVNSGIVTHEEREGAATVLNAAFLTYVAAAVSAILTLLYFLLRSGLLGGRRND
;
A
#
# COMPACT_ATOMS: atom_id res chain seq x y z
N ALA A 1 12.40 -13.72 13.91
CA ALA A 1 11.89 -13.23 12.60
C ALA A 1 10.80 -14.13 12.03
N ALA A 2 11.07 -15.39 11.69
CA ALA A 2 10.09 -16.30 11.06
C ALA A 2 8.77 -16.47 11.85
N ILE A 3 8.86 -16.60 13.18
CA ILE A 3 7.68 -16.68 14.06
C ILE A 3 6.79 -15.43 13.96
N GLY A 4 7.40 -14.23 13.92
CA GLY A 4 6.67 -12.98 13.79
C GLY A 4 5.89 -12.90 12.48
N VAL A 5 6.51 -13.32 11.37
CA VAL A 5 5.83 -13.40 10.06
C VAL A 5 4.69 -14.41 10.08
N ALA A 6 4.90 -15.62 10.62
CA ALA A 6 3.82 -16.61 10.74
C ALA A 6 2.64 -16.09 11.59
N CYS A 7 2.92 -15.38 12.69
CA CYS A 7 1.88 -14.77 13.51
C CYS A 7 1.19 -13.59 12.81
N HIS A 8 1.90 -12.87 11.94
CA HIS A 8 1.33 -11.82 11.11
C HIS A 8 0.35 -12.38 10.08
N GLU A 9 0.70 -13.47 9.39
CA GLU A 9 -0.22 -14.17 8.49
C GLU A 9 -1.43 -14.74 9.23
N ALA A 10 -1.23 -15.27 10.45
CA ALA A 10 -2.35 -15.65 11.32
C ALA A 10 -3.23 -14.43 11.70
N GLY A 11 -2.62 -13.25 11.87
CA GLY A 11 -3.33 -11.98 12.03
C GLY A 11 -4.25 -11.64 10.85
N HIS A 12 -3.81 -11.88 9.62
CA HIS A 12 -4.67 -11.75 8.43
C HIS A 12 -5.78 -12.79 8.40
N ALA A 13 -5.52 -14.03 8.80
CA ALA A 13 -6.55 -15.06 8.90
C ALA A 13 -7.64 -14.66 9.92
N LEU A 14 -7.24 -14.08 11.06
CA LEU A 14 -8.18 -13.54 12.05
C LEU A 14 -8.97 -12.34 11.50
N GLN A 15 -8.32 -11.43 10.78
CA GLN A 15 -9.03 -10.33 10.10
C GLN A 15 -10.08 -10.85 9.11
N HIS A 16 -9.77 -11.93 8.39
CA HIS A 16 -10.70 -12.56 7.47
C HIS A 16 -11.89 -13.17 8.20
N ALA A 17 -11.63 -13.94 9.27
CA ALA A 17 -12.67 -14.52 10.12
C ALA A 17 -13.58 -13.45 10.76
N ASP A 18 -13.02 -12.31 11.17
CA ASP A 18 -13.75 -11.20 11.78
C ASP A 18 -14.46 -10.29 10.76
N ASN A 19 -14.40 -10.58 9.46
CA ASN A 19 -14.88 -9.71 8.39
C ASN A 19 -14.36 -8.27 8.50
N TYR A 20 -13.07 -8.12 8.80
CA TYR A 20 -12.44 -6.81 8.99
C TYR A 20 -12.59 -5.95 7.73
N ALA A 21 -13.35 -4.86 7.83
CA ALA A 21 -13.79 -4.06 6.69
C ALA A 21 -12.65 -3.59 5.78
N TRP A 22 -11.51 -3.18 6.36
CA TRP A 22 -10.33 -2.74 5.61
C TRP A 22 -9.70 -3.87 4.80
N LEU A 23 -9.72 -5.11 5.30
CA LEU A 23 -9.25 -6.27 4.55
C LEU A 23 -10.18 -6.53 3.35
N GLY A 24 -11.49 -6.40 3.52
CA GLY A 24 -12.45 -6.49 2.42
C GLY A 24 -12.22 -5.42 1.35
N LEU A 25 -12.02 -4.17 1.76
CA LEU A 25 -11.71 -3.07 0.85
C LEU A 25 -10.40 -3.32 0.10
N ARG A 26 -9.32 -3.71 0.81
CA ARG A 26 -8.03 -4.08 0.19
C ARG A 26 -8.23 -5.15 -0.88
N THR A 27 -8.92 -6.23 -0.54
CA THR A 27 -9.18 -7.35 -1.46
C THR A 27 -9.94 -6.91 -2.72
N SER A 28 -10.93 -6.03 -2.58
CA SER A 28 -11.69 -5.50 -3.72
C SER A 28 -10.84 -4.64 -4.67
N LEU A 29 -9.78 -4.01 -4.16
CA LEU A 29 -8.88 -3.14 -4.92
C LEU A 29 -7.71 -3.89 -5.58
N VAL A 30 -7.45 -5.15 -5.23
CA VAL A 30 -6.34 -5.95 -5.79
C VAL A 30 -6.34 -5.96 -7.33
N PRO A 31 -7.45 -6.22 -8.03
CA PRO A 31 -7.44 -6.24 -9.50
C PRO A 31 -7.03 -4.89 -10.11
N LEU A 32 -7.47 -3.79 -9.48
CA LEU A 32 -7.13 -2.43 -9.92
C LEU A 32 -5.64 -2.13 -9.68
N ALA A 33 -5.06 -2.60 -8.57
CA ALA A 33 -3.66 -2.40 -8.27
C ALA A 33 -2.73 -3.23 -9.18
N SER A 34 -3.08 -4.50 -9.43
CA SER A 34 -2.31 -5.41 -10.27
C SER A 34 -2.31 -5.00 -11.74
N PHE A 35 -3.44 -4.52 -12.26
CA PHE A 35 -3.52 -4.02 -13.64
C PHE A 35 -3.02 -2.57 -13.76
N GLY A 36 -3.29 -1.74 -12.74
CA GLY A 36 -3.10 -0.30 -12.79
C GLY A 36 -1.64 0.14 -12.71
N SER A 37 -0.80 -0.49 -11.89
CA SER A 37 0.54 0.04 -11.56
C SER A 37 1.54 0.02 -12.73
N ASN A 38 1.67 -1.09 -13.47
CA ASN A 38 2.56 -1.14 -14.63
C ASN A 38 1.95 -0.41 -15.84
N PHE A 39 0.64 -0.56 -16.05
CA PHE A 39 -0.04 0.04 -17.19
C PHE A 39 -0.17 1.56 -17.06
N SER A 40 -0.24 2.10 -15.84
CA SER A 40 -0.29 3.55 -15.60
C SER A 40 0.95 4.27 -16.11
N TYR A 41 2.15 3.70 -15.88
CA TYR A 41 3.39 4.30 -16.38
C TYR A 41 3.43 4.30 -17.91
N ILE A 42 3.06 3.17 -18.51
CA ILE A 42 3.00 3.02 -19.98
C ILE A 42 2.05 4.08 -20.57
N LEU A 43 0.82 4.17 -20.07
CA LEU A 43 -0.17 5.14 -20.56
C LEU A 43 0.27 6.58 -20.32
N PHE A 44 0.87 6.88 -19.17
CA PHE A 44 1.35 8.22 -18.85
C PHE A 44 2.46 8.64 -19.82
N PHE A 45 3.51 7.83 -19.97
CA PHE A 45 4.66 8.18 -20.82
C PHE A 45 4.32 8.15 -22.32
N ILE A 46 3.53 7.19 -22.79
CA ILE A 46 3.03 7.20 -24.17
C ILE A 46 2.13 8.42 -24.41
N GLY A 47 1.28 8.77 -23.45
CA GLY A 47 0.46 9.98 -23.52
C GLY A 47 1.30 11.25 -23.63
N LEU A 48 2.39 11.36 -22.86
CA LEU A 48 3.33 12.48 -22.99
C LEU A 48 4.02 12.49 -24.36
N PHE A 49 4.49 11.34 -24.83
CA PHE A 49 5.18 11.21 -26.12
C PHE A 49 4.28 11.60 -27.30
N LEU A 50 3.04 11.08 -27.31
CA LEU A 50 2.03 11.38 -28.33
C LEU A 50 1.32 12.72 -28.12
N ARG A 51 1.67 13.48 -27.07
CA ARG A 51 0.98 14.71 -26.64
C ARG A 51 -0.54 14.51 -26.42
N SER A 52 -0.96 13.29 -26.07
CA SER A 52 -2.35 12.93 -25.83
C SER A 52 -2.71 13.12 -24.35
N MET A 53 -3.38 14.22 -24.04
CA MET A 53 -3.83 14.51 -22.67
C MET A 53 -4.86 13.50 -22.14
N LEU A 54 -5.64 12.86 -23.03
CA LEU A 54 -6.55 11.79 -22.63
C LEU A 54 -5.76 10.61 -22.04
N MET A 55 -4.70 10.17 -22.72
CA MET A 55 -3.86 9.06 -22.26
C MET A 55 -3.11 9.39 -20.97
N VAL A 56 -2.60 10.62 -20.85
CA VAL A 56 -1.98 11.12 -19.61
C VAL A 56 -2.95 11.03 -18.44
N LYS A 57 -4.19 11.52 -18.61
CA LYS A 57 -5.23 11.46 -17.56
C LYS A 57 -5.60 10.03 -17.21
N MET A 58 -5.75 9.14 -18.19
CA MET A 58 -6.02 7.72 -17.91
C MET A 58 -4.88 7.06 -17.11
N GLY A 59 -3.63 7.32 -17.49
CA GLY A 59 -2.47 6.85 -16.74
C GLY A 59 -2.46 7.36 -15.29
N LEU A 60 -2.77 8.64 -15.07
CA LEU A 60 -2.87 9.23 -13.74
C LEU A 60 -4.00 8.63 -12.90
N ILE A 61 -5.17 8.39 -13.48
CA ILE A 61 -6.30 7.76 -12.78
C ILE A 61 -5.92 6.34 -12.32
N LEU A 62 -5.29 5.56 -13.20
CA LEU A 62 -4.81 4.22 -12.85
C LEU A 62 -3.72 4.27 -11.76
N PHE A 63 -2.80 5.22 -11.85
CA PHE A 63 -1.77 5.39 -10.82
C PHE A 63 -2.38 5.82 -9.48
N ALA A 64 -3.38 6.71 -9.49
CA ALA A 64 -4.10 7.13 -8.29
C ALA A 64 -4.85 5.95 -7.63
N ALA A 65 -5.40 5.02 -8.42
CA ALA A 65 -5.97 3.77 -7.89
C ALA A 65 -4.91 2.89 -7.21
N ALA A 66 -3.70 2.81 -7.76
CA ALA A 66 -2.58 2.13 -7.12
C ALA A 66 -2.14 2.82 -5.81
N VAL A 67 -2.08 4.16 -5.79
CA VAL A 67 -1.83 4.93 -4.56
C VAL A 67 -2.91 4.65 -3.50
N LEU A 68 -4.18 4.67 -3.88
CA LEU A 68 -5.28 4.34 -2.98
C LEU A 68 -5.11 2.94 -2.37
N PHE A 69 -4.72 1.95 -3.17
CA PHE A 69 -4.44 0.60 -2.68
C PHE A 69 -3.33 0.58 -1.62
N THR A 70 -2.24 1.34 -1.81
CA THR A 70 -1.17 1.43 -0.79
C THR A 70 -1.67 2.02 0.52
N ILE A 71 -2.53 3.04 0.47
CA ILE A 71 -3.10 3.69 1.67
C ILE A 71 -4.06 2.75 2.40
N VAL A 72 -4.96 2.09 1.66
CA VAL A 72 -5.92 1.12 2.21
C VAL A 72 -5.23 -0.09 2.83
N THR A 73 -4.02 -0.43 2.36
CA THR A 73 -3.22 -1.53 2.92
C THR A 73 -2.68 -1.18 4.31
N LEU A 74 -2.39 0.08 4.63
CA LEU A 74 -1.78 0.45 5.92
C LEU A 74 -2.60 0.02 7.15
N PRO A 75 -3.93 0.28 7.25
CA PRO A 75 -4.73 -0.20 8.38
C PRO A 75 -4.79 -1.73 8.49
N VAL A 76 -4.65 -2.45 7.37
CA VAL A 76 -4.66 -3.92 7.34
C VAL A 76 -3.38 -4.47 7.96
N GLU A 77 -2.23 -4.01 7.48
CA GLU A 77 -0.90 -4.47 7.93
C GLU A 77 -0.62 -4.09 9.39
N TRP A 78 -1.05 -2.89 9.80
CA TRP A 78 -0.94 -2.46 11.20
C TRP A 78 -1.78 -3.33 12.14
N ASN A 79 -3.04 -3.57 11.79
CA ASN A 79 -3.93 -4.38 12.62
C ASN A 79 -3.50 -5.86 12.67
N ALA A 80 -3.01 -6.42 11.56
CA ALA A 80 -2.47 -7.78 11.53
C ALA A 80 -1.24 -7.89 12.45
N SER A 81 -0.33 -6.91 12.38
CA SER A 81 0.85 -6.84 13.25
C SER A 81 0.48 -6.68 14.73
N ALA A 82 -0.57 -5.92 15.06
CA ALA A 82 -1.05 -5.77 16.43
C ALA A 82 -1.58 -7.11 16.98
N ARG A 83 -2.45 -7.79 16.21
CA ARG A 83 -2.98 -9.11 16.57
C ARG A 83 -1.86 -10.15 16.71
N ALA A 84 -0.88 -10.14 15.82
CA ALA A 84 0.27 -11.03 15.87
C ALA A 84 1.06 -10.88 17.19
N LYS A 85 1.32 -9.64 17.62
CA LYS A 85 2.06 -9.31 18.85
C LYS A 85 1.35 -9.78 20.13
N GLU A 86 0.03 -9.87 20.11
CA GLU A 86 -0.77 -10.41 21.22
C GLU A 86 -0.84 -11.93 21.15
N ALA A 87 -1.17 -12.47 19.98
CA ALA A 87 -1.35 -13.90 19.77
C ALA A 87 -0.08 -14.70 20.10
N MET A 88 1.10 -14.24 19.67
CA MET A 88 2.37 -14.95 19.87
C MET A 88 2.72 -15.15 21.36
N VAL A 89 2.33 -14.19 22.21
CA VAL A 89 2.56 -14.24 23.66
C VAL A 89 1.48 -15.10 24.33
N ASN A 90 0.22 -14.87 23.97
CA ASN A 90 -0.91 -15.58 24.55
C ASN A 90 -0.90 -17.09 24.24
N SER A 91 -0.33 -17.48 23.11
CA SER A 91 -0.17 -18.89 22.72
C SER A 91 1.10 -19.53 23.29
N GLY A 92 1.90 -18.81 24.07
CA GLY A 92 3.16 -19.31 24.63
C GLY A 92 4.23 -19.64 23.57
N ILE A 93 4.11 -19.09 22.36
CA ILE A 93 5.09 -19.32 21.27
C ILE A 93 6.38 -18.54 21.54
N VAL A 94 6.25 -17.35 22.14
CA VAL A 94 7.38 -16.51 22.57
C VAL A 94 7.18 -16.06 24.01
N THR A 95 8.28 -15.85 24.73
CA THR A 95 8.24 -15.24 26.06
C THR A 95 7.95 -13.74 26.00
N HIS A 96 7.70 -13.11 27.16
CA HIS A 96 7.51 -11.65 27.21
C HIS A 96 8.77 -10.89 26.82
N GLU A 97 9.96 -11.44 27.09
CA GLU A 97 11.25 -10.87 26.74
C GLU A 97 11.50 -10.97 25.22
N GLU A 98 11.12 -12.10 24.60
CA GLU A 98 11.23 -12.31 23.15
C GLU A 98 10.24 -11.46 22.34
N ARG A 99 9.12 -11.04 22.96
CA ARG A 99 8.10 -10.18 22.35
C ARG A 99 8.68 -8.90 21.80
N GLU A 100 9.62 -8.26 22.50
CA GLU A 100 10.19 -6.97 22.09
C GLU A 100 10.97 -7.08 20.77
N GLY A 101 11.77 -8.15 20.64
CA GLY A 101 12.50 -8.45 19.40
C GLY A 101 11.54 -8.74 18.24
N ALA A 102 10.51 -9.56 18.47
CA ALA A 102 9.50 -9.85 17.46
C ALA A 102 8.70 -8.59 17.05
N ALA A 103 8.33 -7.75 18.00
CA ALA A 103 7.62 -6.50 17.76
C ALA A 103 8.47 -5.51 16.94
N THR A 104 9.78 -5.45 17.19
CA THR A 104 10.71 -4.60 16.42
C THR A 104 10.72 -4.99 14.94
N VAL A 105 10.79 -6.30 14.64
CA VAL A 105 10.74 -6.80 13.26
C VAL A 105 9.40 -6.48 12.59
N LEU A 106 8.28 -6.70 13.28
CA LEU A 106 6.95 -6.39 12.74
C LEU A 106 6.76 -4.88 12.50
N ASN A 107 7.24 -4.04 13.41
CA ASN A 107 7.19 -2.59 13.24
C ASN A 107 8.07 -2.15 12.05
N ALA A 108 9.26 -2.74 11.90
CA ALA A 108 10.13 -2.46 10.75
C ALA A 108 9.47 -2.87 9.43
N ALA A 109 8.81 -4.04 9.39
CA ALA A 109 8.04 -4.48 8.23
C ALA A 109 6.91 -3.49 7.91
N PHE A 110 6.15 -3.05 8.91
CA PHE A 110 5.12 -2.03 8.74
C PHE A 110 5.65 -0.71 8.16
N LEU A 111 6.83 -0.26 8.62
CA LEU A 111 7.47 0.95 8.07
C LEU A 111 7.79 0.85 6.59
N THR A 112 8.02 -0.37 6.05
CA THR A 112 8.22 -0.53 4.60
C THR A 112 6.93 -0.24 3.81
N TYR A 113 5.75 -0.57 4.35
CA TYR A 113 4.47 -0.18 3.76
C TYR A 113 4.24 1.33 3.83
N VAL A 114 4.61 1.97 4.95
CA VAL A 114 4.53 3.44 5.09
C VAL A 114 5.43 4.11 4.05
N ALA A 115 6.66 3.65 3.91
CA ALA A 115 7.59 4.16 2.90
C ALA A 115 7.02 4.00 1.48
N ALA A 116 6.45 2.83 1.15
CA ALA A 116 5.83 2.58 -0.14
C ALA A 116 4.65 3.54 -0.42
N ALA A 117 3.78 3.77 0.58
CA ALA A 117 2.66 4.70 0.44
C ALA A 117 3.13 6.15 0.23
N VAL A 118 4.11 6.61 1.02
CA VAL A 118 4.68 7.95 0.86
C VAL A 118 5.34 8.11 -0.51
N SER A 119 6.15 7.15 -0.94
CA SER A 119 6.77 7.17 -2.27
C SER A 119 5.72 7.23 -3.38
N ALA A 120 4.67 6.41 -3.31
CA ALA A 120 3.61 6.39 -4.31
C ALA A 120 2.86 7.74 -4.37
N ILE A 121 2.55 8.36 -3.23
CA ILE A 121 1.94 9.68 -3.16
C ILE A 121 2.85 10.73 -3.80
N LEU A 122 4.13 10.75 -3.45
CA LEU A 122 5.09 11.71 -4.00
C LEU A 122 5.25 11.54 -5.51
N THR A 123 5.28 10.30 -6.02
CA THR A 123 5.32 10.02 -7.46
C THR A 123 4.04 10.52 -8.17
N LEU A 124 2.87 10.36 -7.56
CA LEU A 124 1.61 10.85 -8.13
C LEU A 124 1.62 12.38 -8.24
N LEU A 125 2.06 13.06 -7.16
CA LEU A 125 2.22 14.50 -7.15
C LEU A 125 3.21 14.96 -8.23
N TYR A 126 4.34 14.26 -8.35
CA TYR A 126 5.33 14.52 -9.41
C TYR A 126 4.71 14.41 -10.82
N PHE A 127 3.92 13.38 -11.10
CA PHE A 127 3.26 13.24 -12.41
C PHE A 127 2.16 14.28 -12.66
N LEU A 128 1.42 14.67 -11.63
CA LEU A 128 0.43 15.75 -11.72
C LEU A 128 1.08 17.11 -12.00
N LEU A 129 2.23 17.38 -11.40
CA LEU A 129 3.04 18.56 -11.71
C LEU A 129 3.59 18.50 -13.13
N ARG A 130 4.19 17.36 -13.52
CA ARG A 130 4.84 17.19 -14.83
C ARG A 130 3.87 17.24 -16.01
N SER A 131 2.64 16.77 -15.81
CA SER A 131 1.57 16.85 -16.80
C SER A 131 0.98 18.25 -16.98
N GLY A 132 1.34 19.22 -16.13
CA GLY A 132 0.79 20.58 -16.17
C GLY A 132 -0.65 20.68 -15.64
N LEU A 133 -1.14 19.66 -14.94
CA LEU A 133 -2.48 19.64 -14.34
C LEU A 133 -2.54 20.42 -13.02
N LEU A 134 -1.43 20.49 -12.28
CA LEU A 134 -1.32 21.29 -11.04
C LEU A 134 -0.50 22.58 -11.21
N GLY A 135 0.36 22.66 -12.23
CA GLY A 135 1.14 23.85 -12.55
C GLY A 135 0.50 24.58 -13.72
N GLY A 136 -0.23 25.66 -13.44
CA GLY A 136 -0.89 26.47 -14.47
C GLY A 136 0.05 26.80 -15.61
N ARG A 137 -0.32 26.41 -16.83
CA ARG A 137 0.25 26.98 -18.06
C ARG A 137 -0.02 28.48 -18.01
N ARG A 138 0.98 29.27 -17.59
CA ARG A 138 1.10 30.64 -18.11
C ARG A 138 1.38 30.49 -19.60
N ASN A 139 0.31 30.57 -20.39
CA ASN A 139 0.41 30.86 -21.80
C ASN A 139 0.71 32.36 -21.86
N ASP A 140 1.99 32.72 -21.79
CA ASP A 140 2.49 34.03 -22.21
C ASP A 140 3.17 33.83 -23.56
#